data_AF-A0A1I3HQR8-F1
#
_entry.id   AF-A0A1I3HQR8-F1
#
_cell.length_a   1.000
_cell.length_b   1.000
_cell.length_c   1.000
_cell.angle_alpha   90.00
_cell.angle_beta   90.00
_cell.angle_gamma   90.00
#
_symmetry.space_group_name_H-M   'P 1'
#
loop_
_entity.id
_entity.type
_entity.pdbx_description
1 polymer ?
#
loop_
_entity_poly.entity_id
_entity_poly.type
_entity_poly.pdbx_seq_one_letter_code
_entity_poly.pdbx_strand_id
1 'polypeptide(L)'
;MRAYPFLRVALTEMQVQKAVVAQELGSVSPAIEATISSLLPDTAVSQVSHAEFKTMTAGARAIVRTGEFTPYANIILIAGVVF
;
A
#
# COMPACT_ATOMS: atom_id res chain seq x y z
N MET A 1 -4.04 -7.95 -17.25
CA MET A 1 -2.94 -7.03 -16.89
C MET A 1 -2.58 -7.31 -15.43
N ARG A 2 -1.35 -7.76 -15.13
CA ARG A 2 -0.96 -8.14 -13.76
C ARG A 2 -0.60 -6.88 -12.95
N ALA A 3 -1.59 -6.19 -12.41
CA ALA A 3 -1.35 -5.06 -11.52
C ALA A 3 -0.68 -5.56 -10.22
N TYR A 4 0.39 -4.88 -9.78
CA TYR A 4 1.02 -5.05 -8.46
C TYR A 4 1.60 -6.45 -8.10
N PRO A 5 2.55 -6.99 -8.89
CA PRO A 5 3.15 -8.29 -8.62
C PRO A 5 3.86 -8.35 -7.26
N PHE A 6 4.57 -7.28 -6.87
CA PHE A 6 5.32 -7.26 -5.62
C PHE A 6 4.42 -7.27 -4.38
N LEU A 7 3.38 -6.42 -4.36
CA LEU A 7 2.46 -6.36 -3.21
C LEU A 7 1.82 -7.72 -2.95
N ARG A 8 1.39 -8.43 -4.00
CA ARG A 8 0.83 -9.78 -3.84
C ARG A 8 1.80 -10.74 -3.14
N VAL A 9 3.07 -10.73 -3.53
CA VAL A 9 4.10 -11.59 -2.91
C VAL A 9 4.37 -11.15 -1.48
N ALA A 10 4.46 -9.85 -1.21
CA ALA A 10 4.65 -9.36 0.16
C ALA A 10 3.51 -9.82 1.09
N LEU A 11 2.27 -9.81 0.60
CA LEU A 11 1.09 -10.23 1.37
C LEU A 11 0.99 -11.75 1.59
N THR A 12 1.75 -12.60 0.86
CA THR A 12 1.81 -14.05 1.18
C THR A 12 2.77 -14.35 2.32
N GLU A 13 3.77 -13.50 2.52
CA GLU A 13 4.85 -13.72 3.49
C GLU A 13 4.73 -12.86 4.76
N MET A 14 3.82 -11.87 4.76
CA MET A 14 3.67 -10.90 5.84
C MET A 14 2.24 -10.87 6.38
N GLN A 15 2.10 -11.04 7.70
CA GLN A 15 0.86 -10.69 8.38
C GLN A 15 0.75 -9.15 8.40
N VAL A 16 -0.31 -8.63 7.78
CA VAL A 16 -0.62 -7.20 7.74
C VAL A 16 -1.89 -6.94 8.53
N GLN A 17 -1.84 -5.99 9.48
CA GLN A 17 -3.03 -5.58 10.25
C GLN A 17 -3.66 -4.29 9.73
N LYS A 18 -2.88 -3.41 9.10
CA LYS A 18 -3.33 -2.12 8.55
C LYS A 18 -2.49 -1.75 7.33
N ALA A 19 -3.08 -0.98 6.43
CA ALA A 19 -2.37 -0.36 5.34
C ALA A 19 -2.69 1.13 5.24
N VAL A 20 -1.77 1.91 4.69
CA VAL A 20 -1.96 3.33 4.41
C VAL A 20 -1.64 3.62 2.96
N VAL A 21 -2.47 4.42 2.30
CA VAL A 21 -2.25 4.92 0.93
C VAL A 21 -2.42 6.45 0.90
N ALA A 22 -1.92 7.08 -0.16
CA ALA A 22 -2.15 8.50 -0.41
C ALA A 22 -3.57 8.72 -0.98
N GLN A 23 -4.31 9.72 -0.52
CA GLN A 23 -5.65 10.08 -1.00
C GLN A 23 -5.66 10.41 -2.50
N GLU A 24 -4.58 11.01 -3.00
CA GLU A 24 -4.39 11.35 -4.42
C GLU A 24 -4.39 10.12 -5.33
N LEU A 25 -4.11 8.92 -4.79
CA LEU A 25 -4.16 7.68 -5.54
C LEU A 25 -5.56 7.42 -6.10
N GLY A 26 -6.62 7.63 -5.31
CA GLY A 26 -7.98 7.41 -5.76
C GLY A 26 -8.39 8.37 -6.88
N SER A 27 -7.89 9.59 -6.86
CA SER A 27 -8.14 10.59 -7.91
C SER A 27 -7.36 10.28 -9.20
N VAL A 28 -6.13 9.79 -9.09
CA VAL A 28 -5.24 9.59 -10.25
C VAL A 28 -5.35 8.20 -10.85
N SER A 29 -5.54 7.17 -10.02
CA SER A 29 -5.66 5.79 -10.45
C SER A 29 -6.64 5.00 -9.57
N PRO A 30 -7.96 5.21 -9.77
CA PRO A 30 -9.00 4.43 -9.09
C PRO A 30 -8.84 2.91 -9.29
N ALA A 31 -8.29 2.49 -10.44
CA ALA A 31 -8.06 1.08 -10.74
C ALA A 31 -7.00 0.44 -9.82
N ILE A 32 -5.95 1.18 -9.47
CA ILE A 32 -4.93 0.71 -8.53
C ILE A 32 -5.52 0.67 -7.11
N GLU A 33 -6.26 1.71 -6.71
CA GLU A 33 -6.93 1.74 -5.42
C GLU A 33 -7.90 0.54 -5.25
N ALA A 34 -8.70 0.24 -6.27
CA ALA A 34 -9.57 -0.92 -6.29
C ALA A 34 -8.78 -2.24 -6.21
N THR A 35 -7.63 -2.33 -6.90
CA THR A 35 -6.73 -3.48 -6.82
C THR A 35 -6.20 -3.66 -5.39
N ILE A 36 -5.70 -2.61 -4.75
CA ILE A 36 -5.20 -2.65 -3.37
C ILE A 36 -6.30 -3.12 -2.42
N SER A 37 -7.51 -2.55 -2.54
CA SER A 37 -8.66 -2.93 -1.73
C SER A 37 -9.02 -4.40 -1.91
N SER A 38 -8.97 -4.92 -3.14
CA SER A 38 -9.23 -6.33 -3.44
C SER A 38 -8.19 -7.30 -2.87
N LEU A 39 -6.94 -6.84 -2.71
CA LEU A 39 -5.84 -7.64 -2.14
C LEU A 39 -5.85 -7.64 -0.61
N LEU A 40 -6.59 -6.71 0.00
CA LEU A 40 -6.62 -6.45 1.44
C LEU A 40 -8.08 -6.44 1.97
N PRO A 41 -8.90 -7.48 1.69
CA PRO A 41 -10.34 -7.44 1.96
C PRO A 41 -10.67 -7.28 3.45
N ASP A 42 -9.85 -7.86 4.34
CA ASP A 42 -10.05 -7.84 5.79
C ASP A 42 -9.08 -6.90 6.53
N THR A 43 -8.35 -6.05 5.79
CA THR A 43 -7.35 -5.13 6.36
C THR A 43 -7.85 -3.71 6.27
N ALA A 44 -7.76 -2.97 7.39
CA ALA A 44 -8.10 -1.56 7.39
C ALA A 44 -7.11 -0.76 6.53
N VAL A 45 -7.59 -0.16 5.44
CA VAL A 45 -6.82 0.72 4.55
C VAL A 45 -7.22 2.17 4.83
N SER A 46 -6.34 2.94 5.46
CA SER A 46 -6.56 4.37 5.70
C SER A 46 -5.93 5.22 4.59
N GLN A 47 -6.52 6.38 4.32
CA GLN A 47 -6.02 7.33 3.33
C GLN A 47 -5.57 8.62 3.99
N VAL A 48 -4.36 9.07 3.66
CA VAL A 48 -3.77 10.32 4.14
C VAL A 48 -3.31 11.17 2.95
N SER A 49 -3.02 12.45 3.15
CA SER A 49 -2.43 13.26 2.07
C SER A 49 -1.07 12.69 1.63
N HIS A 50 -0.65 12.93 0.38
CA HIS A 50 0.67 12.50 -0.07
C HIS A 50 1.81 13.11 0.76
N ALA A 51 1.63 14.34 1.27
CA ALA A 51 2.58 14.98 2.16
C ALA A 51 2.74 14.21 3.48
N GLU A 52 1.62 13.84 4.11
CA GLU A 52 1.62 13.05 5.35
C GLU A 52 2.15 11.63 5.12
N PHE A 53 1.77 10.98 4.01
CA PHE A 53 2.30 9.69 3.61
C PHE A 53 3.83 9.70 3.57
N LYS A 54 4.44 10.71 2.94
CA LYS A 54 5.90 10.87 2.90
C LYS A 54 6.49 11.02 4.30
N THR A 55 5.89 11.83 5.16
CA THR A 55 6.35 11.98 6.55
C THR A 55 6.35 10.64 7.29
N MET A 56 5.31 9.82 7.11
CA MET A 56 5.23 8.50 7.72
C MET A 56 6.32 7.53 7.22
N THR A 57 6.78 7.68 5.97
CA THR A 57 7.86 6.80 5.43
C THR A 57 9.17 6.90 6.20
N ALA A 58 9.42 8.01 6.91
CA ALA A 58 10.62 8.14 7.76
C ALA A 58 10.65 7.13 8.92
N GLY A 59 9.48 6.64 9.34
CA GLY A 59 9.35 5.58 10.34
C GLY A 59 9.36 4.16 9.77
N ALA A 60 9.44 4.00 8.45
CA ALA A 60 9.41 2.69 7.81
C ALA A 60 10.69 1.90 8.14
N ARG A 61 10.53 0.60 8.42
CA ARG A 61 11.68 -0.30 8.64
C ARG A 61 12.47 -0.55 7.35
N ALA A 62 11.79 -0.53 6.21
CA ALA A 62 12.38 -0.65 4.89
C ALA A 62 11.46 0.02 3.86
N ILE A 63 12.04 0.45 2.75
CA ILE A 63 11.32 0.94 1.58
C ILE A 63 11.65 0.02 0.42
N VAL A 64 10.62 -0.63 -0.14
CA VAL A 64 10.76 -1.44 -1.34
C VAL A 64 10.40 -0.61 -2.55
N ARG A 65 11.40 -0.28 -3.37
CA ARG A 65 11.22 0.42 -4.62
C ARG A 65 10.91 -0.58 -5.74
N THR A 66 9.78 -0.41 -6.40
CA THR A 66 9.37 -1.22 -7.56
C THR A 66 9.63 -0.49 -8.87
N GLY A 67 9.35 -1.14 -10.00
CA GLY A 67 9.29 -0.52 -11.32
C GLY A 67 7.94 0.11 -11.66
N GLU A 68 7.04 0.28 -10.68
CA GLU A 68 5.74 0.93 -10.88
C GLU A 68 5.93 2.40 -11.26
N PHE A 69 5.26 2.85 -12.31
CA PHE A 69 5.42 4.20 -12.87
C PHE A 69 4.12 5.02 -12.84
N THR A 70 3.08 4.51 -12.17
CA THR A 70 1.85 5.27 -11.91
C THR A 70 2.05 6.22 -10.72
N PRO A 71 1.64 7.50 -10.80
CA PRO A 71 1.74 8.42 -9.68
C PRO A 71 0.96 7.93 -8.44
N TYR A 72 1.50 8.23 -7.26
CA TYR A 72 0.89 7.90 -5.95
C TYR A 72 0.71 6.41 -5.66
N ALA A 73 1.26 5.53 -6.50
CA ALA A 73 1.21 4.08 -6.43
C ALA A 73 2.06 3.49 -5.27
N ASN A 74 1.95 4.08 -4.08
CA ASN A 74 2.69 3.73 -2.87
C ASN A 74 1.73 3.21 -1.80
N ILE A 75 2.21 2.27 -0.98
CA ILE A 75 1.47 1.69 0.13
C ILE A 75 2.41 1.46 1.31
N ILE A 76 1.97 1.83 2.52
CA ILE A 76 2.64 1.42 3.76
C ILE A 76 1.89 0.21 4.30
N LEU A 77 2.61 -0.87 4.58
CA LEU A 77 2.09 -2.06 5.24
C LEU A 77 2.51 -2.04 6.71
N ILE A 78 1.54 -2.16 7.61
CA ILE A 78 1.77 -2.22 9.05
C ILE A 78 1.62 -3.67 9.49
N ALA A 79 2.73 -4.24 9.97
CA ALA A 79 2.78 -5.61 10.48
C ALA A 79 1.85 -5.77 11.67
N GLY A 80 1.17 -6.91 11.76
CA GLY A 80 0.52 -7.35 12.98
C GLY A 80 1.21 -8.56 13.59
N VAL A 81 0.42 -9.41 14.25
CA VAL A 81 0.90 -10.50 15.10
C VAL A 81 0.31 -11.82 14.61
N VAL A 82 1.10 -12.90 14.66
CA VAL A 82 0.75 -14.24 14.13
C VAL A 82 0.41 -15.26 15.21
N PHE A 83 0.39 -14.86 16.48
CA PHE A 83 0.20 -15.72 17.65
C PHE A 83 -0.89 -15.18 18.56
#